data_AF-A0A673LBJ8-F1
#
_entry.id   AF-A0A673LBJ8-F1
#
_cell.length_a   1.000
_cell.length_b   1.000
_cell.length_c   1.000
_cell.angle_alpha   90.00
_cell.angle_beta   90.00
_cell.angle_gamma   90.00
#
_symmetry.space_group_name_H-M   'P 1'
#
loop_
_entity.id
_entity.type
_entity.pdbx_description
1 polymer ?
#
loop_
_entity_poly.entity_id
_entity_poly.type
_entity_poly.pdbx_seq_one_letter_code
_entity_poly.pdbx_strand_id
1 'polypeptide(L)'
;MAPKITRRCAVPNCRQTQSLHNLPSDPNIRKEWISFIFNEVLDHISKRLVVCSLHFTPDSFTNKAQFDAGFSERLKLKDDSESVFKRQQKTSLSAEVKSSS
;
A
#
# COMPACT_ATOMS: atom_id res chain seq x y z
N MET A 1 28.69 1.09 -12.81
CA MET A 1 27.74 0.70 -11.75
C MET A 1 26.39 1.36 -12.07
N ALA A 2 25.37 0.61 -12.50
CA ALA A 2 24.08 1.21 -12.81
C ALA A 2 23.42 1.74 -11.51
N PRO A 3 22.79 2.92 -11.51
CA PRO A 3 22.11 3.43 -10.33
C PRO A 3 20.97 2.47 -9.93
N LYS A 4 20.99 2.00 -8.68
CA LYS A 4 19.88 1.23 -8.11
C LYS A 4 18.69 2.19 -7.95
N ILE A 5 17.75 2.15 -8.88
CA ILE A 5 16.49 2.90 -8.76
C ILE A 5 15.71 2.28 -7.60
N THR A 6 15.79 2.90 -6.43
CA THR A 6 14.99 2.49 -5.26
C THR A 6 13.53 2.83 -5.53
N ARG A 7 12.72 1.79 -5.71
CA ARG A 7 11.27 1.90 -5.79
C ARG A 7 10.76 2.48 -4.46
N ARG A 8 9.86 3.46 -4.54
CA ARG A 8 9.21 4.09 -3.39
C ARG A 8 7.72 4.00 -3.56
N CYS A 9 7.01 3.97 -2.43
CA CYS A 9 5.56 4.03 -2.43
C CYS A 9 5.06 5.27 -3.21
N ALA A 10 4.08 5.05 -4.07
CA ALA A 10 3.44 6.08 -4.89
C ALA A 10 2.53 7.01 -4.09
N VAL A 11 2.15 6.61 -2.87
CA VAL A 11 1.20 7.38 -2.05
C VAL A 11 1.85 8.68 -1.61
N PRO A 12 1.19 9.84 -1.84
CA PRO A 12 1.67 11.12 -1.37
C PRO A 12 2.01 11.06 0.12
N ASN A 13 3.16 11.62 0.50
CA ASN A 13 3.64 11.62 1.87
C ASN A 13 4.07 10.25 2.45
N CYS A 14 4.07 9.17 1.65
CA CYS A 14 4.64 7.89 2.06
C CYS A 14 6.08 7.73 1.57
N ARG A 15 7.02 7.48 2.49
CA ARG A 15 8.45 7.27 2.18
C ARG A 15 8.87 5.80 2.23
N GLN A 16 7.91 4.87 2.29
CA GLN A 16 8.20 3.45 2.44
C GLN A 16 8.81 2.86 1.15
N THR A 17 9.84 2.05 1.32
CA THR A 17 10.58 1.34 0.25
C THR A 17 10.44 -0.18 0.37
N GLN A 18 9.86 -0.67 1.46
CA GLN A 18 9.63 -2.10 1.71
C GLN A 18 8.17 -2.50 1.43
N SER A 19 7.96 -3.82 1.27
CA SER A 19 6.63 -4.42 1.05
C SER A 19 5.84 -3.72 -0.03
N LEU A 20 6.49 -3.45 -1.16
CA LEU A 20 5.94 -2.74 -2.30
C LEU A 20 5.20 -3.72 -3.23
N HIS A 21 3.99 -3.33 -3.61
CA HIS A 21 3.11 -4.06 -4.50
C HIS A 21 2.89 -3.28 -5.79
N ASN A 22 2.93 -3.97 -6.92
CA ASN A 22 2.58 -3.37 -8.21
C ASN A 22 1.06 -3.18 -8.30
N LEU A 23 0.64 -2.31 -9.21
CA LEU A 23 -0.77 -2.15 -9.50
C LEU A 23 -1.32 -3.43 -10.15
N PRO A 24 -2.61 -3.73 -9.94
CA PRO A 24 -3.25 -4.88 -10.56
C PRO A 24 -3.21 -4.79 -12.09
N SER A 25 -3.25 -5.96 -12.73
CA SER A 25 -3.27 -6.08 -14.19
C SER A 25 -4.56 -5.50 -14.79
N ASP A 26 -5.66 -5.62 -14.06
CA ASP A 26 -6.97 -5.09 -14.47
C ASP A 26 -6.96 -3.55 -14.53
N PRO A 27 -7.35 -2.95 -15.67
CA PRO A 27 -7.33 -1.51 -15.84
C PRO A 27 -8.41 -0.77 -15.03
N ASN A 28 -9.54 -1.40 -14.70
CA ASN A 28 -10.60 -0.79 -13.90
C ASN A 28 -10.16 -0.66 -12.45
N ILE A 29 -9.66 -1.78 -11.88
CA ILE A 29 -9.12 -1.78 -10.52
C ILE A 29 -7.92 -0.82 -10.42
N ARG A 30 -7.08 -0.80 -11.46
CA ARG A 30 -5.95 0.14 -11.55
C ARG A 30 -6.41 1.60 -11.48
N LYS A 31 -7.49 1.98 -12.18
CA LYS A 31 -8.04 3.34 -12.14
C LYS A 31 -8.57 3.69 -10.77
N GLU A 32 -9.25 2.76 -10.09
CA GLU A 32 -9.71 2.95 -8.72
C GLU A 32 -8.52 3.19 -7.78
N TRP A 33 -7.48 2.37 -7.87
CA TRP A 33 -6.25 2.55 -7.09
C TRP A 33 -5.65 3.94 -7.29
N ILE A 34 -5.50 4.38 -8.54
CA ILE A 34 -4.98 5.72 -8.87
C ILE A 34 -5.86 6.81 -8.27
N SER A 35 -7.18 6.70 -8.45
CA SER A 35 -8.16 7.64 -7.90
C SER A 35 -8.09 7.69 -6.37
N PHE A 36 -7.91 6.55 -5.69
CA PHE A 36 -7.74 6.52 -4.24
C PHE A 36 -6.43 7.15 -3.76
N ILE A 37 -5.34 6.97 -4.50
CA ILE A 37 -4.00 7.42 -4.11
C ILE A 37 -3.81 8.91 -4.36
N PHE A 38 -4.16 9.36 -5.57
CA PHE A 38 -3.93 10.73 -6.02
C PHE A 38 -5.16 11.62 -5.85
N ASN A 39 -6.33 11.04 -5.54
CA ASN A 39 -7.61 11.75 -5.53
C ASN A 39 -7.93 12.40 -6.90
N GLU A 40 -7.31 11.87 -7.96
CA GLU A 40 -7.33 12.35 -9.34
C GLU A 40 -7.26 11.16 -10.30
N VAL A 41 -7.97 11.23 -11.42
CA VAL A 41 -7.87 10.23 -12.50
C VAL A 41 -6.78 10.69 -13.46
N LEU A 42 -5.56 10.24 -13.24
CA LEU A 42 -4.43 10.51 -14.11
C LEU A 42 -4.41 9.49 -15.26
N ASP A 43 -4.68 9.95 -16.48
CA ASP A 43 -4.70 9.11 -17.69
C ASP A 43 -3.30 8.54 -18.04
N HIS A 44 -2.24 9.25 -17.61
CA HIS A 44 -0.84 8.93 -17.90
C HIS A 44 -0.07 8.45 -16.67
N ILE A 45 -0.58 7.43 -15.97
CA ILE A 45 0.13 6.86 -14.85
C ILE A 45 1.19 5.86 -15.33
N SER A 46 2.41 6.03 -14.84
CA SER A 46 3.50 5.10 -15.07
C SER A 46 3.13 3.69 -14.56
N LYS A 47 3.23 2.67 -15.42
CA LYS A 47 3.12 1.22 -15.08
C LYS A 47 4.08 0.76 -13.97
N ARG A 48 4.99 1.65 -13.59
CA ARG A 48 6.01 1.51 -12.57
C ARG A 48 5.57 2.00 -11.19
N LEU A 49 4.33 2.43 -10.99
CA LEU A 49 3.86 2.75 -9.64
C LEU A 49 3.80 1.50 -8.77
N VAL A 50 4.12 1.69 -7.49
CA VAL A 50 4.05 0.66 -6.47
C VAL A 50 3.51 1.25 -5.18
N VAL A 51 2.75 0.48 -4.43
CA VAL A 51 2.17 0.91 -3.14
C VAL A 51 2.63 -0.03 -2.04
N CYS A 52 2.96 0.51 -0.86
CA CYS A 52 3.38 -0.35 0.24
C CYS A 52 2.18 -0.99 0.94
N SER A 53 2.39 -2.15 1.55
CA SER A 53 1.36 -2.92 2.27
C SER A 53 0.64 -2.14 3.38
N LEU A 54 1.23 -1.08 3.93
CA LEU A 54 0.65 -0.27 5.00
C LEU A 54 -0.64 0.46 4.60
N HIS A 55 -0.86 0.67 3.30
CA HIS A 55 -2.05 1.34 2.80
C HIS A 55 -3.23 0.41 2.56
N PHE A 56 -3.07 -0.90 2.78
CA PHE A 56 -4.13 -1.87 2.56
C PHE A 56 -4.73 -2.35 3.89
N THR A 57 -5.98 -2.78 3.83
CA THR A 57 -6.59 -3.52 4.94
C THR A 57 -5.98 -4.92 5.06
N PRO A 58 -5.94 -5.49 6.27
CA PRO A 58 -5.49 -6.88 6.45
C PRO A 58 -6.28 -7.87 5.57
N ASP A 59 -7.56 -7.58 5.32
CA ASP A 59 -8.46 -8.36 4.47
C ASP A 59 -8.12 -8.32 2.98
N SER A 60 -7.32 -7.34 2.55
CA SER A 60 -6.81 -7.24 1.17
C SER A 60 -5.72 -8.27 0.86
N PHE A 61 -5.19 -8.96 1.87
CA PHE A 61 -4.09 -9.92 1.69
C PHE A 61 -4.58 -11.37 1.75
N THR A 62 -4.09 -12.20 0.82
CA THR A 62 -4.40 -13.64 0.78
C THR A 62 -3.66 -14.43 1.85
N ASN A 63 -2.47 -13.98 2.24
CA ASN A 63 -1.57 -14.70 3.12
C ASN A 63 -1.30 -13.97 4.45
N LYS A 64 -2.22 -13.07 4.90
CA LYS A 64 -2.00 -12.27 6.11
C LYS A 64 -1.68 -13.15 7.33
N ALA A 65 -2.47 -14.19 7.55
CA ALA A 65 -2.28 -15.12 8.65
C ALA A 65 -0.92 -15.84 8.60
N GLN A 66 -0.46 -16.20 7.39
CA GLN A 66 0.85 -16.84 7.20
C GLN A 66 2.00 -15.86 7.43
N PHE A 67 1.83 -14.60 7.03
CA PHE A 67 2.81 -13.54 7.28
C PHE A 67 2.92 -13.23 8.79
N ASP A 68 1.80 -13.04 9.48
CA ASP A 68 1.77 -12.78 10.93
C ASP A 68 2.35 -13.96 11.72
N ALA A 69 2.14 -15.19 11.26
CA ALA A 69 2.71 -16.40 11.87
C ALA A 69 4.18 -16.68 11.46
N GLY A 70 4.82 -15.81 10.68
CA GLY A 70 6.23 -15.95 10.28
C GLY A 70 6.50 -16.99 9.19
N PHE A 71 5.46 -17.60 8.60
CA PHE A 71 5.57 -18.54 7.48
C PHE A 71 5.74 -17.85 6.12
N SER A 72 5.65 -16.52 6.07
CA SER A 72 5.85 -15.75 4.85
C SER A 72 6.61 -14.46 5.12
N GLU A 73 7.66 -14.22 4.34
CA GLU A 73 8.46 -12.98 4.45
C GLU A 73 7.79 -11.78 3.76
N ARG A 74 6.74 -12.02 2.96
CA ARG A 74 6.10 -10.98 2.13
C ARG A 74 4.59 -11.16 2.11
N LEU A 75 3.88 -10.04 2.27
CA LEU A 75 2.44 -10.00 2.05
C LEU A 75 2.14 -10.16 0.56
N LYS A 76 1.03 -10.84 0.25
CA LYS A 76 0.48 -11.04 -1.09
C LYS A 76 -0.90 -10.41 -1.13
N LEU A 77 -1.06 -9.40 -1.97
CA LEU A 77 -2.37 -8.82 -2.22
C LEU A 77 -3.22 -9.80 -3.02
N LYS A 78 -4.52 -9.75 -2.77
CA LYS A 78 -5.50 -10.36 -3.66
C LYS A 78 -5.47 -9.62 -5.00
N ASP A 79 -5.67 -10.34 -6.09
CA ASP A 79 -5.79 -9.76 -7.44
C ASP A 79 -7.20 -9.20 -7.70
N ASP A 80 -8.06 -9.18 -6.68
CA ASP A 80 -9.43 -8.71 -6.75
C ASP A 80 -9.58 -7.21 -6.43
N SER A 81 -10.71 -6.65 -6.86
CA SER A 81 -11.10 -5.25 -6.67
C SER A 81 -11.35 -4.90 -5.20
N GLU A 82 -11.37 -5.89 -4.30
CA GLU A 82 -11.66 -5.72 -2.88
C GLU A 82 -10.46 -5.22 -2.07
N SER A 83 -9.34 -4.91 -2.71
CA SER A 83 -8.18 -4.28 -2.07
C SER A 83 -8.55 -2.87 -1.56
N VAL A 84 -9.11 -2.80 -0.35
CA VAL A 84 -9.53 -1.54 0.27
C VAL A 84 -8.30 -0.75 0.70
N PHE A 85 -8.10 0.40 0.06
CA PHE A 85 -7.14 1.38 0.54
C PHE A 85 -7.62 1.97 1.85
N LYS A 86 -6.81 1.81 2.90
CA LYS A 86 -6.91 2.67 4.08
C LYS A 86 -6.56 4.07 3.63
N ARG A 87 -7.58 4.92 3.47
CA ARG A 87 -7.38 6.36 3.34
C ARG A 87 -6.56 6.79 4.54
N GLN A 88 -5.36 7.30 4.29
CA GLN A 88 -4.56 7.92 5.35
C GLN A 88 -5.26 9.22 5.74
N GLN A 89 -6.26 9.09 6.61
CA GLN A 89 -6.55 10.16 7.53
C GLN A 89 -5.24 10.39 8.28
N LYS A 90 -4.74 11.61 8.15
CA LYS A 90 -3.58 12.11 8.88
C LYS A 90 -3.80 11.77 10.36
N THR A 91 -3.22 10.68 10.84
CA THR A 91 -3.02 10.48 12.27
C THR A 91 -1.90 11.42 12.69
N SER A 92 -2.22 12.71 12.72
CA SER A 92 -1.79 13.53 13.84
C SER A 92 -2.61 13.09 15.04
N LEU A 93 -1.97 13.11 16.22
CA LEU A 93 -2.43 12.71 17.54
C LEU A 93 -2.10 11.25 17.89
N SER A 94 -1.30 10.91 18.90
CA SER A 94 -0.26 11.58 19.70
C SER A 94 0.43 10.40 20.39
N ALA A 95 1.76 10.39 20.44
CA ALA A 95 2.45 9.59 21.43
C ALA A 95 2.45 10.39 22.75
N GLU A 96 1.56 10.06 23.71
CA GLU A 96 1.69 10.37 25.15
C GLU A 96 0.84 9.35 25.93
N VAL A 97 1.42 8.29 26.51
CA VAL A 97 1.93 8.14 27.89
C VAL A 97 0.92 8.40 29.03
N LYS A 98 0.85 7.40 29.95
CA LYS A 98 0.53 7.44 31.40
C LYS A 98 -0.91 7.21 31.93
N SER A 99 -1.01 6.11 32.69
CA SER A 99 -1.48 5.99 34.10
C SER A 99 -2.90 5.50 34.44
N SER A 100 -2.91 4.52 35.36
CA SER A 100 -3.83 4.30 36.49
C SER A 100 -5.21 3.68 36.28
N SER A 101 -5.37 2.44 36.75
CA SER A 101 -5.91 2.17 38.11
C SER A 101 -5.47 0.79 38.60
#